data_AF-W7YS10-F1
#
_entry.id   AF-W7YS10-F1
#
_cell.length_a   1.000
_cell.length_b   1.000
_cell.length_c   1.000
_cell.angle_alpha   90.00
_cell.angle_beta   90.00
_cell.angle_gamma   90.00
#
_symmetry.space_group_name_H-M   'P 1'
#
loop_
_entity.id
_entity.type
_entity.pdbx_description
1 polymer ?
#
loop_
_entity_poly.entity_id
_entity_poly.type
_entity_poly.pdbx_seq_one_letter_code
_entity_poly.pdbx_strand_id
1 'polypeptide(L)'
;MAISARNMKSIQYPYMPEEGMFEEWELKIHQSSHARYFEDFLKFVTYEQSIPEIVNEHVMEFVQTYVENKWPDATHEDRQKEEKSLELWAAGDKRDLQEKWEPIQVAEAASRIVEIKPEIEIKFKLGETFIKGLLADYGDKIHLTKLRDGYAVIIEGDGFIFDKGYSPVELLQPESFRVVAERLLQAKPLEGEEEVE
;
A
#
# COMPACT_ATOMS: atom_id res chain seq x y z
N MET A 1 26.31 19.43 39.01
CA MET A 1 24.93 18.91 38.95
C MET A 1 24.42 18.79 40.38
N ALA A 2 23.57 19.74 40.81
CA ALA A 2 22.86 19.64 42.08
C ALA A 2 21.45 19.15 41.76
N ILE A 3 21.07 17.99 42.29
CA ILE A 3 19.71 17.48 42.18
C ILE A 3 18.83 18.43 43.01
N SER A 4 18.09 19.30 42.32
CA SER A 4 17.11 20.20 42.96
C SER A 4 15.88 19.38 43.35
N ALA A 5 15.72 19.14 44.65
CA ALA A 5 14.60 18.40 45.23
C ALA A 5 13.24 19.09 45.07
N ARG A 6 13.19 20.28 44.46
CA ARG A 6 11.95 21.04 44.24
C ARG A 6 10.98 20.36 43.27
N ASN A 7 11.44 19.31 42.56
CA ASN A 7 10.65 18.55 41.58
C ASN A 7 10.65 17.02 41.86
N MET A 8 11.16 16.58 43.02
CA MET A 8 10.89 15.22 43.47
C MET A 8 9.48 15.22 44.04
N LYS A 9 8.51 14.78 43.23
CA LYS A 9 7.21 14.40 43.78
C LYS A 9 7.47 13.33 44.83
N SER A 10 6.90 13.56 46.01
CA SER A 10 6.87 12.61 47.11
C SER A 10 6.56 11.21 46.57
N ILE A 11 7.25 10.21 47.08
CA ILE A 11 6.82 8.82 46.95
C ILE A 11 5.44 8.79 47.63
N GLN A 12 4.37 8.89 46.86
CA GLN A 12 3.02 8.81 47.41
C GLN A 12 2.79 7.35 47.76
N TYR A 13 2.75 7.07 49.06
CA TYR A 13 2.35 5.77 49.58
C TYR A 13 0.82 5.71 49.45
N PRO A 14 0.26 4.88 48.54
CA PRO A 14 -1.17 4.89 48.21
C PRO A 14 -2.08 4.58 49.40
N TYR A 15 -1.50 4.02 50.48
CA TYR A 15 -2.19 3.59 51.68
C TYR A 15 -1.85 4.42 52.93
N MET A 16 -1.10 5.51 52.78
CA MET A 16 -0.75 6.41 53.90
C MET A 16 -1.59 7.69 53.80
N PRO A 17 -2.66 7.83 54.59
CA PRO A 17 -3.47 9.03 54.57
C PRO A 17 -2.75 10.19 55.28
N GLU A 18 -2.64 11.33 54.60
CA GLU A 18 -2.05 12.56 55.16
C GLU A 18 -3.13 13.39 55.89
N GLU A 19 -2.70 14.19 56.87
CA GLU A 19 -3.58 15.01 57.69
C GLU A 19 -4.30 16.07 56.83
N GLY A 20 -5.64 16.06 56.83
CA GLY A 20 -6.47 16.92 55.97
C GLY A 20 -6.84 16.35 54.59
N MET A 21 -6.40 15.12 54.27
CA MET A 21 -6.72 14.42 53.01
C MET A 21 -8.17 13.91 52.96
N PHE A 22 -8.79 13.71 54.13
CA PHE A 22 -10.20 13.30 54.25
C PHE A 22 -10.97 14.27 55.13
N GLU A 23 -12.12 14.73 54.65
CA GLU A 23 -13.14 15.41 55.45
C GLU A 23 -14.43 14.60 55.33
N GLU A 24 -15.12 14.35 56.45
CA GLU A 24 -16.26 13.42 56.49
C GLU A 24 -17.46 13.87 55.64
N TRP A 25 -17.50 15.16 55.28
CA TRP A 25 -18.63 15.80 54.59
C TRP A 25 -18.27 16.34 53.19
N GLU A 26 -17.01 16.28 52.77
CA GLU A 26 -16.57 16.82 51.46
C GLU A 26 -15.61 15.85 50.75
N LEU A 27 -15.93 15.50 49.49
CA LEU A 27 -15.06 14.71 48.62
C LEU A 27 -14.08 15.63 47.87
N LYS A 28 -12.84 15.70 48.32
CA LYS A 28 -11.76 16.43 47.61
C LYS A 28 -11.23 15.62 46.43
N ILE A 29 -11.59 16.00 45.21
CA ILE A 29 -11.07 15.37 43.98
C ILE A 29 -9.72 16.03 43.63
N HIS A 30 -8.62 15.35 43.93
CA HIS A 30 -7.30 15.77 43.49
C HIS A 30 -7.07 15.36 42.05
N GLN A 31 -7.24 16.29 41.10
CA GLN A 31 -6.85 16.03 39.73
C GLN A 31 -5.32 16.12 39.61
N SER A 32 -4.64 14.97 39.66
CA SER A 32 -3.22 14.89 39.29
C SER A 32 -3.06 15.40 37.85
N SER A 33 -2.34 16.50 37.67
CA SER A 33 -2.08 17.14 36.38
C SER A 33 -1.19 16.25 35.49
N HIS A 34 -1.81 15.31 34.78
CA HIS A 34 -1.12 14.33 33.92
C HIS A 34 -0.58 14.94 32.62
N ALA A 35 -0.93 16.17 32.27
CA ALA A 35 -0.58 16.78 30.99
C ALA A 35 0.93 16.98 30.78
N ARG A 36 1.68 17.35 31.83
CA ARG A 36 3.14 17.60 31.70
C ARG A 36 3.97 16.34 31.48
N TYR A 37 3.51 15.18 31.94
CA TYR A 37 4.24 13.93 31.72
C TYR A 37 4.25 13.54 30.25
N PHE A 38 3.12 13.70 29.56
CA PHE A 38 3.01 13.37 28.14
C PHE A 38 3.92 14.25 27.27
N GLU A 39 4.05 15.55 27.56
CA GLU A 39 4.92 16.46 26.80
C GLU A 39 6.41 16.08 26.86
N ASP A 40 6.87 15.57 27.99
CA ASP A 40 8.27 15.15 28.14
C ASP A 40 8.56 13.83 27.42
N PHE A 41 7.55 12.95 27.26
CA PHE A 41 7.69 11.71 26.49
C PHE A 41 7.65 11.93 24.97
N LEU A 42 6.94 12.96 24.48
CA LEU A 42 6.86 13.25 23.03
C LEU A 42 8.23 13.49 22.37
N LYS A 43 9.23 13.99 23.11
CA LYS A 43 10.60 14.19 22.61
C LYS A 43 11.31 12.86 22.27
N PHE A 44 10.83 11.75 22.83
CA PHE A 44 11.40 10.41 22.66
C PHE A 44 10.50 9.47 21.85
N VAL A 45 9.31 9.94 21.45
CA VAL A 45 8.42 9.19 20.55
C VAL A 45 8.82 9.51 19.12
N THR A 46 9.57 8.59 18.50
CA THR A 46 9.77 8.61 17.06
C THR A 46 8.49 8.09 16.41
N TYR A 47 7.85 8.91 15.59
CA TYR A 47 6.79 8.42 14.71
C TYR A 47 7.46 7.49 13.70
N GLU A 48 6.99 6.25 13.62
CA GLU A 48 7.37 5.37 12.52
C GLU A 48 6.92 6.01 11.20
N GLN A 49 7.72 5.83 10.14
CA GLN A 49 7.33 6.29 8.80
C GLN A 49 5.95 5.71 8.46
N SER A 50 5.12 6.50 7.81
CA SER A 50 3.83 6.00 7.36
C SER A 50 4.04 4.96 6.26
N ILE A 51 3.14 3.97 6.18
CA ILE A 51 3.20 2.91 5.15
C ILE A 51 3.32 3.49 3.72
N PRO A 52 2.59 4.56 3.33
CA PRO A 52 2.76 5.16 2.01
C PRO A 52 4.17 5.72 1.79
N GLU A 53 4.81 6.28 2.82
CA GLU A 53 6.17 6.81 2.72
C GLU A 53 7.18 5.69 2.51
N ILE A 54 7.06 4.59 3.28
CA ILE A 54 7.92 3.40 3.15
C ILE A 54 7.81 2.82 1.73
N VAL A 55 6.58 2.64 1.23
CA VAL A 55 6.35 2.10 -0.12
C VAL A 55 6.92 3.03 -1.19
N ASN A 56 6.74 4.34 -1.03
CA ASN A 56 7.28 5.32 -1.98
C ASN A 56 8.81 5.29 -2.00
N GLU A 57 9.45 5.27 -0.83
CA GLU A 57 10.90 5.21 -0.70
C GLU A 57 11.47 3.97 -1.43
N HIS A 58 10.91 2.79 -1.22
CA HIS A 58 11.36 1.58 -1.90
C HIS A 58 11.10 1.60 -3.41
N VAL A 59 9.93 2.08 -3.86
CA VAL A 59 9.65 2.21 -5.30
C VAL A 59 10.66 3.17 -5.94
N MET A 60 10.99 4.28 -5.30
CA MET A 60 11.97 5.24 -5.79
C MET A 60 13.39 4.66 -5.82
N GLU A 61 13.79 3.90 -4.80
CA GLU A 61 15.06 3.16 -4.77
C GLU A 61 15.17 2.18 -5.95
N PHE A 62 14.10 1.44 -6.23
CA PHE A 62 14.03 0.54 -7.39
C PHE A 62 14.10 1.29 -8.71
N VAL A 63 13.41 2.43 -8.82
CA VAL A 63 13.47 3.30 -10.01
C VAL A 63 14.88 3.80 -10.26
N GLN A 64 15.57 4.28 -9.21
CA GLN A 64 16.96 4.72 -9.31
C GLN A 64 17.86 3.57 -9.76
N THR A 65 17.73 2.40 -9.13
CA THR A 65 18.49 1.19 -9.49
C THR A 65 18.25 0.78 -10.95
N TYR A 66 17.00 0.85 -11.42
CA TYR A 66 16.65 0.56 -12.82
C TYR A 66 17.31 1.54 -13.79
N VAL A 67 17.22 2.84 -13.50
CA VAL A 67 17.82 3.89 -14.33
C VAL A 67 19.34 3.75 -14.40
N GLU A 68 19.98 3.44 -13.27
CA GLU A 68 21.43 3.20 -13.20
C GLU A 68 21.86 1.99 -14.04
N ASN A 69 21.11 0.90 -13.99
CA ASN A 69 21.41 -0.30 -14.76
C ASN A 69 21.19 -0.09 -16.28
N LYS A 70 20.16 0.66 -16.65
CA LYS A 70 19.83 0.95 -18.06
C LYS A 70 20.77 1.99 -18.67
N TRP A 71 21.21 2.97 -17.89
CA TRP A 71 22.17 4.00 -18.28
C TRP A 71 23.30 4.15 -17.25
N PRO A 72 24.37 3.36 -17.37
CA PRO A 72 25.52 3.46 -16.46
C PRO A 72 26.29 4.78 -16.61
N ASP A 73 26.19 5.44 -17.76
CA ASP A 73 26.83 6.73 -18.02
C ASP A 73 25.95 7.90 -17.53
N ALA A 74 26.34 8.48 -16.39
CA ALA A 74 25.62 9.56 -15.69
C ALA A 74 25.48 10.88 -16.48
N THR A 75 26.20 11.03 -17.59
CA THR A 75 26.30 12.28 -18.37
C THR A 75 25.26 12.39 -19.50
N HIS A 76 24.45 11.35 -19.71
CA HIS A 76 23.48 11.34 -20.80
C HIS A 76 22.24 12.19 -20.45
N GLU A 77 21.87 13.14 -21.30
CA GLU A 77 20.63 13.92 -21.14
C GLU A 77 19.38 13.03 -21.00
N ASP A 78 19.42 11.83 -21.60
CA ASP A 78 18.30 10.91 -21.61
C ASP A 78 18.04 10.28 -20.23
N ARG A 79 19.07 10.14 -19.38
CA ARG A 79 18.89 9.72 -17.98
C ARG A 79 18.08 10.75 -17.20
N GLN A 80 18.45 12.02 -17.31
CA GLN A 80 17.75 13.13 -16.63
C GLN A 80 16.30 13.30 -17.12
N LYS A 81 16.07 13.07 -18.42
CA LYS A 81 14.71 13.08 -18.99
C LYS A 81 13.87 11.93 -18.44
N GLU A 82 14.44 10.72 -18.31
CA GLU A 82 13.73 9.56 -17.78
C GLU A 82 13.43 9.72 -16.29
N GLU A 83 14.41 10.14 -15.48
CA GLU A 83 14.22 10.42 -14.04
C GLU A 83 13.11 11.45 -13.83
N LYS A 84 13.16 12.57 -14.55
CA LYS A 84 12.12 13.60 -14.49
C LYS A 84 10.75 13.08 -14.91
N SER A 85 10.69 12.19 -15.91
CA SER A 85 9.42 11.55 -16.33
C SER A 85 8.83 10.66 -15.24
N LEU A 86 9.69 9.97 -14.49
CA LEU A 86 9.29 9.05 -13.41
C LEU A 86 8.87 9.83 -12.16
N GLU A 87 9.54 10.92 -11.84
CA GLU A 87 9.12 11.84 -10.77
C GLU A 87 7.76 12.47 -11.06
N LEU A 88 7.54 12.93 -12.30
CA LEU A 88 6.25 13.47 -12.74
C LEU A 88 5.14 12.40 -12.68
N TRP A 89 5.46 11.15 -13.01
CA TRP A 89 4.53 10.02 -12.87
C TRP A 89 4.21 9.71 -11.39
N ALA A 90 5.20 9.71 -10.51
CA ALA A 90 5.01 9.46 -9.09
C ALA A 90 4.11 10.52 -8.42
N ALA A 91 4.15 11.76 -8.93
CA ALA A 91 3.34 12.87 -8.44
C ALA A 91 1.91 12.95 -9.04
N GLY A 92 1.56 12.09 -10.00
CA GLY A 92 0.26 12.12 -10.68
C GLY A 92 -0.87 11.44 -9.88
N ASP A 93 -2.04 12.09 -9.80
CA ASP A 93 -3.23 11.56 -9.10
C ASP A 93 -3.84 10.31 -9.76
N LYS A 94 -3.75 10.22 -11.09
CA LYS A 94 -4.13 9.05 -11.88
C LYS A 94 -2.91 8.57 -12.64
N ARG A 95 -2.57 7.29 -12.45
CA ARG A 95 -1.35 6.69 -13.00
C ARG A 95 -1.74 5.60 -13.99
N ASP A 96 -1.19 5.70 -15.19
CA ASP A 96 -1.31 4.68 -16.23
C ASP A 96 -0.12 3.72 -16.19
N LEU A 97 -0.33 2.50 -16.70
CA LEU A 97 0.71 1.49 -16.83
C LEU A 97 1.80 1.99 -17.78
N GLN A 98 3.05 2.01 -17.31
CA GLN A 98 4.18 2.59 -18.05
C GLN A 98 4.90 1.59 -18.97
N GLU A 99 4.64 0.28 -18.85
CA GLU A 99 5.33 -0.81 -19.59
C GLU A 99 6.87 -0.75 -19.53
N LYS A 100 7.46 -0.18 -18.44
CA LYS A 100 8.92 0.01 -18.33
C LYS A 100 9.68 -1.18 -17.74
N TRP A 101 9.01 -2.01 -16.95
CA TRP A 101 9.61 -3.12 -16.20
C TRP A 101 9.01 -4.45 -16.64
N GLU A 102 9.85 -5.47 -16.70
CA GLU A 102 9.41 -6.84 -16.93
C GLU A 102 8.64 -7.37 -15.72
N PRO A 103 7.70 -8.32 -15.90
CA PRO A 103 6.92 -8.89 -14.78
C PRO A 103 7.78 -9.42 -13.63
N ILE A 104 8.94 -10.01 -13.95
CA ILE A 104 9.89 -10.53 -12.97
C ILE A 104 10.47 -9.41 -12.10
N GLN A 105 10.84 -8.27 -12.70
CA GLN A 105 11.37 -7.11 -11.97
C GLN A 105 10.31 -6.51 -11.05
N VAL A 106 9.05 -6.48 -11.50
CA VAL A 106 7.92 -6.01 -10.69
C VAL A 106 7.67 -6.98 -9.52
N ALA A 107 7.77 -8.29 -9.74
CA ALA A 107 7.62 -9.29 -8.69
C ALA A 107 8.73 -9.21 -7.63
N GLU A 108 9.98 -8.98 -8.05
CA GLU A 108 11.10 -8.75 -7.12
C GLU A 108 10.89 -7.49 -6.27
N ALA A 109 10.43 -6.40 -6.90
CA ALA A 109 10.11 -5.17 -6.18
C ALA A 109 8.95 -5.36 -5.20
N ALA A 110 7.91 -6.07 -5.62
CA ALA A 110 6.78 -6.42 -4.78
C ALA A 110 7.21 -7.26 -3.57
N SER A 111 8.11 -8.25 -3.76
CA SER A 111 8.62 -9.09 -2.67
C SER A 111 9.25 -8.29 -1.54
N ARG A 112 10.11 -7.31 -1.86
CA ARG A 112 10.76 -6.47 -0.83
C ARG A 112 9.76 -5.64 -0.04
N ILE A 113 8.73 -5.14 -0.71
CA ILE A 113 7.65 -4.36 -0.08
C ILE A 113 6.80 -5.27 0.83
N VAL A 114 6.51 -6.49 0.37
CA VAL A 114 5.74 -7.51 1.09
C VAL A 114 6.48 -8.02 2.33
N GLU A 115 7.81 -8.11 2.30
CA GLU A 115 8.64 -8.49 3.47
C GLU A 115 8.44 -7.54 4.67
N ILE A 116 8.26 -6.24 4.40
CA ILE A 116 8.01 -5.23 5.44
C ILE A 116 6.54 -5.26 5.86
N LYS A 117 5.64 -5.34 4.88
CA LYS A 117 4.21 -5.42 5.14
C LYS A 117 3.51 -6.40 4.19
N PRO A 118 3.16 -7.61 4.68
CA PRO A 118 2.53 -8.63 3.85
C PRO A 118 1.13 -8.26 3.34
N GLU A 119 0.42 -7.43 4.10
CA GLU A 119 -0.99 -7.06 3.84
C GLU A 119 -1.16 -5.84 2.92
N ILE A 120 -0.14 -5.49 2.13
CA ILE A 120 -0.27 -4.39 1.16
C ILE A 120 -1.26 -4.79 0.07
N GLU A 121 -2.25 -3.94 -0.16
CA GLU A 121 -3.28 -4.16 -1.17
C GLU A 121 -2.88 -3.52 -2.51
N ILE A 122 -3.11 -4.23 -3.61
CA ILE A 122 -3.14 -3.67 -4.96
C ILE A 122 -4.59 -3.36 -5.35
N LYS A 123 -4.78 -2.16 -5.92
CA LYS A 123 -6.08 -1.68 -6.40
C LYS A 123 -5.89 -0.98 -7.73
N PHE A 124 -6.57 -1.47 -8.75
CA PHE A 124 -6.57 -0.84 -10.07
C PHE A 124 -7.89 -1.09 -10.78
N LYS A 125 -8.14 -0.33 -11.85
CA LYS A 125 -9.35 -0.42 -12.66
C LYS A 125 -8.97 -0.84 -14.07
N LEU A 126 -9.65 -1.86 -14.61
CA LEU A 126 -9.54 -2.26 -16.00
C LEU A 126 -10.91 -2.07 -16.67
N GLY A 127 -11.02 -1.01 -17.49
CA GLY A 127 -12.31 -0.56 -18.03
C GLY A 127 -13.26 -0.11 -16.91
N GLU A 128 -14.37 -0.83 -16.75
CA GLU A 128 -15.34 -0.60 -15.65
C GLU A 128 -15.11 -1.50 -14.43
N THR A 129 -14.25 -2.50 -14.56
CA THR A 129 -14.02 -3.50 -13.50
C THR A 129 -12.98 -3.01 -12.50
N PHE A 130 -13.34 -3.00 -11.22
CA PHE A 130 -12.41 -2.75 -10.12
C PHE A 130 -11.81 -4.06 -9.62
N ILE A 131 -10.50 -4.14 -9.57
CA ILE A 131 -9.76 -5.31 -9.11
C ILE A 131 -9.02 -4.92 -7.84
N LYS A 132 -9.20 -5.74 -6.80
CA LYS A 132 -8.56 -5.59 -5.49
C LYS A 132 -7.93 -6.93 -5.11
N GLY A 133 -6.66 -6.91 -4.73
CA GLY A 133 -5.94 -8.09 -4.26
C GLY A 133 -4.79 -7.70 -3.34
N LEU A 134 -4.01 -8.67 -2.89
CA LEU A 134 -2.76 -8.40 -2.17
C LEU A 134 -1.61 -8.23 -3.17
N LEU A 135 -0.66 -7.35 -2.86
CA LEU A 135 0.57 -7.21 -3.63
C LEU A 135 1.39 -8.51 -3.62
N ALA A 136 1.31 -9.27 -2.52
CA ALA A 136 1.93 -10.57 -2.39
C ALA A 136 1.41 -11.62 -3.40
N ASP A 137 0.18 -11.45 -3.90
CA ASP A 137 -0.40 -12.37 -4.87
C ASP A 137 0.04 -12.04 -6.32
N TYR A 138 0.72 -10.90 -6.55
CA TYR A 138 1.21 -10.53 -7.89
C TYR A 138 2.33 -11.46 -8.35
N GLY A 139 2.19 -12.03 -9.55
CA GLY A 139 3.14 -12.96 -10.14
C GLY A 139 2.92 -14.43 -9.76
N ASP A 140 2.07 -14.71 -8.77
CA ASP A 140 1.66 -16.08 -8.41
C ASP A 140 0.19 -16.32 -8.76
N LYS A 141 -0.74 -15.54 -8.17
CA LYS A 141 -2.18 -15.67 -8.43
C LYS A 141 -2.73 -14.58 -9.32
N ILE A 142 -2.13 -13.39 -9.33
CA ILE A 142 -2.57 -12.26 -10.14
C ILE A 142 -1.53 -11.99 -11.21
N HIS A 143 -1.93 -12.16 -12.47
CA HIS A 143 -1.10 -11.95 -13.63
C HIS A 143 -1.70 -10.85 -14.51
N LEU A 144 -0.87 -9.87 -14.86
CA LEU A 144 -1.21 -8.84 -15.84
C LEU A 144 -0.59 -9.25 -17.18
N THR A 145 -1.39 -9.30 -18.23
CA THR A 145 -0.91 -9.64 -19.57
C THR A 145 -1.48 -8.71 -20.62
N LYS A 146 -0.74 -8.56 -21.72
CA LYS A 146 -1.26 -7.96 -22.94
C LYS A 146 -2.13 -8.97 -23.65
N LEU A 147 -3.28 -8.52 -24.14
CA LEU A 147 -4.17 -9.32 -24.98
C LEU A 147 -4.56 -8.47 -26.18
N ARG A 148 -3.90 -8.74 -27.31
CA ARG A 148 -4.02 -7.96 -28.56
C ARG A 148 -3.61 -6.49 -28.34
N ASP A 149 -4.51 -5.55 -28.58
CA ASP A 149 -4.30 -4.11 -28.40
C ASP A 149 -4.64 -3.63 -26.98
N GLY A 150 -5.16 -4.51 -26.13
CA GLY A 150 -5.58 -4.19 -24.77
C GLY A 150 -4.82 -4.97 -23.69
N TYR A 151 -5.35 -4.89 -22.48
CA TYR A 151 -4.82 -5.57 -21.30
C TYR A 151 -5.86 -6.58 -20.77
N ALA A 152 -5.37 -7.68 -20.21
CA ALA A 152 -6.16 -8.66 -19.50
C ALA A 152 -5.50 -8.96 -18.15
N VAL A 153 -6.35 -9.29 -17.17
CA VAL A 153 -5.90 -9.76 -15.86
C VAL A 153 -6.35 -11.20 -15.70
N ILE A 154 -5.43 -12.07 -15.32
CA ILE A 154 -5.72 -13.46 -14.96
C ILE A 154 -5.60 -13.56 -13.44
N ILE A 155 -6.65 -14.07 -12.81
CA ILE A 155 -6.72 -14.26 -11.36
C ILE A 155 -6.97 -15.74 -11.09
N GLU A 156 -6.08 -16.35 -10.33
CA GLU A 156 -6.16 -17.74 -9.90
C GLU A 156 -6.67 -17.83 -8.46
N GLY A 157 -7.46 -18.87 -8.18
CA GLY A 157 -8.03 -19.12 -6.86
C GLY A 157 -8.74 -20.46 -6.80
N ASP A 158 -9.03 -20.91 -5.58
CA ASP A 158 -9.57 -22.25 -5.34
C ASP A 158 -11.07 -22.38 -5.64
N GLY A 159 -11.79 -21.26 -5.67
CA GLY A 159 -13.23 -21.28 -5.93
C GLY A 159 -13.83 -19.88 -6.02
N PHE A 160 -15.07 -19.83 -6.53
CA PHE A 160 -15.86 -18.61 -6.63
C PHE A 160 -16.83 -18.49 -5.45
N ILE A 161 -16.95 -17.28 -4.92
CA ILE A 161 -17.94 -16.94 -3.90
C ILE A 161 -18.83 -15.86 -4.49
N PHE A 162 -20.13 -16.11 -4.52
CA PHE A 162 -21.14 -15.18 -5.01
C PHE A 162 -21.96 -14.64 -3.84
N ASP A 163 -22.30 -13.35 -3.89
CA ASP A 163 -23.20 -12.73 -2.93
C ASP A 163 -24.65 -13.18 -3.15
N LYS A 164 -25.55 -12.81 -2.24
CA LYS A 164 -26.97 -13.13 -2.33
C LYS A 164 -27.59 -12.54 -3.60
N GLY A 165 -27.98 -13.41 -4.52
CA GLY A 165 -28.63 -13.11 -5.79
C GLY A 165 -28.76 -14.41 -6.59
N TYR A 166 -29.39 -14.33 -7.76
CA TYR A 166 -29.35 -15.43 -8.73
C TYR A 166 -28.70 -14.89 -10.00
N SER A 167 -27.46 -15.29 -10.26
CA SER A 167 -26.79 -15.06 -11.54
C SER A 167 -26.71 -16.37 -12.32
N PRO A 168 -27.09 -16.40 -13.61
CA PRO A 168 -26.89 -17.58 -14.45
C PRO A 168 -25.43 -18.05 -14.50
N VAL A 169 -24.47 -17.15 -14.22
CA VAL A 169 -23.03 -17.46 -14.15
C VAL A 169 -22.72 -18.46 -13.04
N GLU A 170 -23.53 -18.53 -11.98
CA GLU A 170 -23.36 -19.51 -10.90
C GLU A 170 -23.53 -20.97 -11.37
N LEU A 171 -24.24 -21.17 -12.48
CA LEU A 171 -24.47 -22.49 -13.09
C LEU A 171 -23.45 -22.82 -14.19
N LEU A 172 -22.47 -21.94 -14.41
CA LEU A 172 -21.44 -22.15 -15.43
C LEU A 172 -20.60 -23.38 -15.10
N GLN A 173 -20.53 -24.32 -16.05
CA GLN A 173 -19.48 -25.33 -16.05
C GLN A 173 -18.22 -24.71 -16.69
N PRO A 174 -17.14 -24.48 -15.92
CA PRO A 174 -15.98 -23.79 -16.44
C PRO A 174 -15.26 -24.62 -17.51
N GLU A 175 -14.94 -23.98 -18.63
CA GLU A 175 -14.06 -24.54 -19.66
C GLU A 175 -12.60 -24.50 -19.17
N SER A 176 -11.74 -25.35 -19.74
CA SER A 176 -10.30 -25.29 -19.43
C SER A 176 -9.68 -23.96 -19.89
N PHE A 177 -8.71 -23.43 -19.14
CA PHE A 177 -8.01 -22.19 -19.46
C PHE A 177 -7.49 -22.16 -20.90
N ARG A 178 -6.91 -23.26 -21.38
CA ARG A 178 -6.35 -23.36 -22.72
C ARG A 178 -7.38 -23.09 -23.83
N VAL A 179 -8.59 -23.66 -23.69
CA VAL A 179 -9.68 -23.47 -24.66
C VAL A 179 -10.12 -22.00 -24.67
N VAL A 180 -10.24 -21.38 -23.50
CA VAL A 180 -10.58 -19.96 -23.38
C VAL A 180 -9.48 -19.09 -23.98
N ALA A 181 -8.21 -19.38 -23.69
CA ALA A 181 -7.06 -18.65 -24.23
C ALA A 181 -6.98 -18.73 -25.75
N GLU A 182 -7.15 -19.92 -26.34
CA GLU A 182 -7.19 -20.10 -27.80
C GLU A 182 -8.36 -19.32 -28.43
N ARG A 183 -9.54 -19.34 -27.81
CA ARG A 183 -10.70 -18.54 -28.25
C ARG A 183 -10.41 -17.04 -28.18
N LEU A 184 -9.78 -16.56 -27.11
CA LEU A 184 -9.39 -15.16 -26.93
C LEU A 184 -8.29 -14.73 -27.90
N LEU A 185 -7.45 -15.64 -28.38
CA LEU A 185 -6.47 -15.32 -29.42
C LEU A 185 -7.10 -15.28 -30.83
N GLN A 186 -8.12 -16.11 -31.08
CA GLN A 186 -8.77 -16.23 -32.41
C GLN A 186 -9.91 -15.25 -32.66
N ALA A 187 -10.60 -14.77 -31.62
CA ALA A 187 -11.67 -13.80 -31.82
C ALA A 187 -11.13 -12.53 -32.52
N LYS A 188 -11.89 -11.97 -33.46
CA LYS A 188 -11.51 -10.69 -34.08
C LYS A 188 -11.64 -9.55 -33.05
N PRO A 189 -10.87 -8.46 -33.15
CA PRO A 189 -11.16 -7.24 -32.41
C PRO A 189 -12.60 -6.81 -32.74
N LEU A 190 -13.35 -6.40 -31.72
CA LEU A 190 -14.60 -5.67 -31.94
C LEU A 190 -14.19 -4.36 -32.61
N GLU A 191 -14.45 -4.24 -33.91
CA GLU A 191 -14.36 -2.95 -34.60
C GLU A 191 -15.28 -1.98 -33.85
N GLY A 192 -14.71 -0.85 -33.46
CA GLY A 192 -15.29 0.09 -32.53
C GLY A 192 -16.67 0.59 -32.96
N GLU A 193 -17.45 0.97 -31.96
CA GLU A 193 -18.63 1.81 -32.12
C GLU A 193 -18.27 2.98 -33.04
N GLU A 194 -18.83 2.98 -34.25
CA GLU A 194 -18.84 4.17 -35.10
C GLU A 194 -19.51 5.28 -34.29
N GLU A 195 -18.72 6.28 -33.90
CA GLU A 195 -19.24 7.57 -33.46
C GLU A 195 -20.13 8.11 -34.58
N VAL A 196 -21.44 8.01 -34.37
CA VAL A 196 -22.45 8.67 -35.20
C VAL A 196 -22.41 10.15 -34.80
N GLU A 197 -21.72 10.96 -35.61
CA GLU A 197 -21.91 12.42 -35.67
C GLU A 197 -23.31 12.79 -36.18
#